data_AF-A0A0N9ND04-F1
#
_entry.id   AF-A0A0N9ND04-F1
#
_cell.length_a   1.000
_cell.length_b   1.000
_cell.length_c   1.000
_cell.angle_alpha   90.00
_cell.angle_beta   90.00
_cell.angle_gamma   90.00
#
_symmetry.space_group_name_H-M   'P 1'
#
loop_
_entity.id
_entity.type
_entity.pdbx_description
1 polymer ?
#
loop_
_entity_poly.entity_id
_entity_poly.type
_entity_poly.pdbx_seq_one_letter_code
_entity_poly.pdbx_strand_id
1 'polypeptide(L)' 'MSNGRALLTDREREIVAGEADVDDPYRYQTISRVRQRFSRLEGDLEAMEKHGELANEVREIVCIESGQEAEE' A
#
# COMPACT_ATOMS: atom_id res chain seq x y z
N MET A 1 -12.54 -3.30 18.80
CA MET A 1 -11.37 -2.48 18.45
C MET A 1 -11.46 -2.20 16.97
N SER A 2 -11.55 -0.94 16.54
CA SER A 2 -11.48 -0.62 15.12
C SER A 2 -10.06 -0.93 14.66
N ASN A 3 -9.86 -2.06 14.00
CA ASN A 3 -8.61 -2.31 13.28
C ASN A 3 -8.45 -1.17 12.27
N GLY A 4 -7.49 -0.28 12.50
CA GLY A 4 -7.22 0.84 11.61
C GLY A 4 -6.92 0.30 10.21
N ARG A 5 -7.50 0.91 9.18
CA ARG A 5 -7.20 0.56 7.79
C ARG A 5 -5.88 1.22 7.39
N ALA A 6 -4.98 0.47 6.77
CA ALA A 6 -3.80 0.99 6.08
C ALA A 6 -4.21 1.64 4.73
N LEU A 7 -3.40 1.47 3.67
CA LEU A 7 -3.65 2.07 2.35
C LEU A 7 -4.88 1.48 1.63
N LEU A 8 -5.09 0.18 1.78
CA LEU A 8 -6.16 -0.59 1.12
C LEU A 8 -7.19 -1.07 2.13
N THR A 9 -8.46 -1.15 1.72
CA THR A 9 -9.44 -2.01 2.42
C THR A 9 -9.11 -3.48 2.17
N ASP A 10 -9.68 -4.37 2.99
CA ASP A 10 -9.55 -5.81 2.78
C ASP A 10 -10.07 -6.21 1.39
N ARG A 11 -11.22 -5.66 0.99
CA ARG A 11 -11.79 -5.90 -0.34
C ARG A 11 -10.91 -5.38 -1.47
N GLU A 12 -10.32 -4.19 -1.32
CA GLU A 12 -9.40 -3.64 -2.32
C GLU A 12 -8.14 -4.51 -2.43
N ARG A 13 -7.67 -5.08 -1.32
CA ARG A 13 -6.54 -6.02 -1.32
C ARG A 13 -6.87 -7.27 -2.14
N GLU A 14 -8.02 -7.90 -1.90
CA GLU A 14 -8.48 -9.07 -2.67
C GLU A 14 -8.55 -8.76 -4.18
N ILE A 15 -9.10 -7.60 -4.55
CA ILE A 15 -9.24 -7.18 -5.96
C ILE A 15 -7.87 -6.93 -6.61
N VAL A 16 -6.96 -6.25 -5.92
CA VAL A 16 -5.61 -5.95 -6.43
C VAL A 16 -4.80 -7.24 -6.57
N ALA A 17 -4.87 -8.14 -5.59
CA ALA A 17 -4.21 -9.44 -5.59
C ALA A 17 -4.77 -10.40 -6.67
N GLY A 18 -5.96 -10.12 -7.23
CA GLY A 18 -6.62 -10.99 -8.20
C GLY A 18 -7.35 -12.17 -7.55
N GLU A 19 -7.58 -12.10 -6.24
CA GLU A 19 -8.31 -13.10 -5.45
C GLU A 19 -9.83 -12.89 -5.50
N ALA A 20 -10.26 -11.66 -5.81
CA ALA A 20 -11.69 -11.35 -5.98
C ALA A 20 -12.18 -11.73 -7.38
N ASP A 21 -13.30 -12.45 -7.43
CA ASP A 21 -14.05 -12.70 -8.66
C ASP A 21 -14.83 -11.43 -9.06
N VAL A 22 -14.20 -10.61 -9.90
CA VAL A 22 -14.75 -9.36 -10.45
C VAL A 22 -14.32 -9.18 -11.89
N ASP A 23 -15.08 -8.40 -12.66
CA ASP A 23 -14.75 -8.09 -14.05
C ASP A 23 -13.51 -7.20 -14.19
N ASP A 24 -12.81 -7.35 -15.32
CA ASP A 24 -11.59 -6.60 -15.64
C ASP A 24 -11.75 -5.06 -15.58
N PRO A 25 -12.85 -4.46 -16.10
CA PRO A 25 -13.09 -3.03 -15.95
C PRO A 25 -13.13 -2.58 -14.48
N TYR A 26 -13.82 -3.33 -13.61
CA TYR A 26 -13.90 -3.02 -12.20
C TYR A 26 -12.55 -3.20 -11.48
N ARG A 27 -11.81 -4.27 -11.80
CA ARG A 27 -10.44 -4.47 -11.28
C ARG A 27 -9.53 -3.32 -11.68
N TYR A 28 -9.54 -2.92 -12.95
CA TYR A 28 -8.75 -1.80 -13.46
C TYR A 28 -9.10 -0.48 -12.78
N GLN A 29 -10.40 -0.19 -12.63
CA GLN A 29 -10.86 1.00 -11.93
C GLN A 29 -10.39 1.03 -10.47
N THR A 30 -10.42 -0.11 -9.78
CA THR A 30 -9.95 -0.24 -8.40
C THR A 30 -8.45 0.06 -8.31
N ILE A 31 -7.62 -0.54 -9.17
CA ILE A 31 -6.18 -0.24 -9.23
C ILE A 31 -5.92 1.24 -9.51
N SER A 32 -6.68 1.85 -10.42
CA SER A 32 -6.57 3.29 -10.73
C SER A 32 -6.89 4.18 -9.52
N ARG A 33 -7.90 3.83 -8.73
CA ARG A 33 -8.23 4.55 -7.49
C ARG A 33 -7.14 4.39 -6.43
N VAL A 34 -6.55 3.20 -6.33
CA VAL A 34 -5.42 2.95 -5.42
C VAL A 34 -4.21 3.81 -5.79
N ARG A 35 -3.85 3.85 -7.08
CA ARG A 35 -2.73 4.69 -7.56
C ARG A 35 -2.90 6.16 -7.22
N GLN A 36 -4.13 6.69 -7.30
CA GLN A 36 -4.41 8.07 -6.91
C GLN A 36 -4.17 8.36 -5.42
N ARG A 37 -4.09 7.34 -4.56
CA ARG A 37 -3.74 7.53 -3.14
C ARG A 37 -2.25 7.68 -2.92
N PHE A 38 -1.40 7.24 -3.84
CA PHE A 38 0.06 7.33 -3.69
C PHE A 38 0.53 8.78 -3.59
N SER A 39 -0.12 9.71 -4.29
CA SER A 39 0.19 11.15 -4.17
C SER A 39 -0.14 11.72 -2.78
N ARG A 40 -1.12 11.15 -2.08
CA ARG A 40 -1.40 11.52 -0.68
C ARG A 40 -0.38 10.89 0.27
N LEU A 41 0.00 9.64 0.00
CA LEU A 41 1.00 8.92 0.78
C LEU A 41 2.34 9.66 0.80
N GLU A 42 2.73 10.34 -0.29
CA GLU A 42 3.92 11.20 -0.32
C GLU A 42 3.85 12.32 0.73
N GLY A 43 2.71 13.03 0.81
CA GLY A 43 2.50 14.06 1.85
C GLY A 43 2.40 13.49 3.25
N ASP A 44 1.80 12.30 3.39
CA ASP A 44 1.76 11.58 4.67
C ASP A 44 3.19 11.21 5.14
N LEU A 45 4.05 10.74 4.22
CA LEU A 45 5.45 10.43 4.52
C LEU A 45 6.23 11.69 4.93
N GLU A 46 6.04 12.83 4.24
CA GLU A 46 6.68 14.09 4.64
C GLU A 46 6.24 14.53 6.05
N ALA A 47 4.97 14.33 6.41
CA ALA A 47 4.49 14.59 7.77
C ALA A 47 5.12 13.62 8.78
N MET A 48 5.25 12.33 8.43
CA MET A 48 5.91 11.33 9.28
C MET A 48 7.40 11.64 9.51
N GLU A 49 8.11 12.14 8.50
CA GLU A 49 9.52 12.56 8.62
C GLU A 49 9.70 13.69 9.64
N LYS A 50 8.74 14.65 9.67
CA LYS A 50 8.76 15.74 10.67
C LYS A 50 8.58 15.24 12.10
N HIS A 51 7.97 14.06 12.28
CA HIS A 51 7.80 13.41 13.57
C HIS A 51 8.99 12.53 13.99
N GLY A 52 10.06 12.48 13.20
CA GLY A 52 11.28 11.74 13.52
C GLY A 52 11.35 10.41 12.77
N GLU A 53 11.28 9.29 13.50
CA GLU A 53 11.59 7.95 12.96
C GLU A 53 10.41 7.26 12.26
N LEU A 54 9.19 7.80 12.36
CA LEU A 54 7.97 7.16 11.85
C LEU A 54 8.01 6.86 10.34
N ALA A 55 8.61 7.75 9.54
CA ALA A 55 8.78 7.50 8.11
C ALA A 55 9.81 6.38 7.84
N ASN A 56 10.82 6.24 8.71
CA ASN A 56 11.81 5.17 8.59
C ASN A 56 11.20 3.82 8.95
N GLU A 57 10.36 3.74 9.97
CA GLU A 57 9.62 2.50 10.30
C GLU A 57 8.78 2.01 9.11
N VAL A 58 8.07 2.91 8.43
CA VAL A 58 7.29 2.56 7.22
C VAL A 58 8.21 2.09 6.09
N ARG A 59 9.36 2.77 5.88
CA ARG A 59 10.34 2.37 4.86
C ARG A 59 10.96 1.02 5.17
N GLU A 60 11.26 0.72 6.42
CA GLU A 60 11.75 -0.60 6.81
C GLU A 60 10.73 -1.67 6.45
N ILE A 61 9.45 -1.50 6.81
CA ILE A 61 8.39 -2.45 6.47
C ILE A 61 8.28 -2.68 4.95
N VAL A 62 8.40 -1.62 4.14
CA VAL A 62 8.20 -1.71 2.67
C VAL A 62 9.47 -2.15 1.92
N CYS A 63 10.66 -1.77 2.40
CA CYS A 63 11.93 -2.01 1.71
C CYS A 63 12.63 -3.31 2.16
N ILE A 64 12.30 -3.86 3.33
CA ILE A 64 12.92 -5.12 3.80
C ILE A 64 12.53 -6.32 2.92
N GLU A 65 11.36 -6.31 2.25
CA GLU A 65 10.94 -7.43 1.39
C GLU A 65 11.56 -7.42 -0.02
N SER A 66 12.27 -6.36 -0.44
CA SER A 66 12.88 -6.28 -1.79
C SER A 66 14.38 -6.64 -1.84
N GLY A 67 14.95 -7.10 -0.72
CA GLY A 67 16.36 -7.46 -0.59
C GLY A 67 16.67 -8.96 -0.55
N GLN A 68 15.67 -9.85 -0.71
CA GLN A 68 15.85 -11.30 -0.56
C GLN A 68 15.35 -12.10 -1.78
N GLU A 69 15.77 -11.73 -2.99
CA GLU A 69 15.64 -12.58 -4.20
C GLU A 69 16.93 -12.60 -5.04
N ALA A 70 18.09 -12.55 -4.38
CA ALA A 70 19.39 -12.72 -5.04
C ALA A 70 20.24 -13.77 -4.30
N GLU A 71 19.76 -15.01 -4.24
CA GLU A 71 20.57 -16.24 -4.14
C GLU A 71 19.65 -17.48 -4.16
N GLU A 72 19.39 -18.04 -5.36
CA GLU A 72 19.64 -19.46 -5.71
C GLU A 72 19.56 -19.67 -7.23
#